data_AF-A0A3B8U6C4-F1
#
_entry.id   AF-A0A3B8U6C4-F1
#
_cell.length_a   1.000
_cell.length_b   1.000
_cell.length_c   1.000
_cell.angle_alpha   90.00
_cell.angle_beta   90.00
_cell.angle_gamma   90.00
#
_symmetry.space_group_name_H-M   'P 1'
#
loop_
_entity.id
_entity.type
_entity.pdbx_description
1 polymer ?
#
loop_
_entity_poly.entity_id
_entity_poly.type
_entity_poly.pdbx_seq_one_letter_code
_entity_poly.pdbx_strand_id
1 'polypeptide(L)' 'MTIQQEVIDIIIEQLGVEAADVSLEKSFVEDLNADSLDLTELIMTFEERFGFEISEEDAEKLKTVGDVVDYVEKRKVNA' A
#
# COMPACT_ATOMS: atom_id res chain seq x y z
N MET A 1 4.15 -1.54 -16.45
CA MET A 1 4.25 -1.93 -15.04
C MET A 1 2.83 -2.18 -14.56
N THR A 2 2.61 -3.22 -13.76
CA THR A 2 1.29 -3.49 -13.15
C THR A 2 1.14 -2.65 -11.89
N ILE A 3 -0.09 -2.35 -11.48
CA ILE A 3 -0.35 -1.61 -10.24
C ILE A 3 0.21 -2.35 -9.04
N GLN A 4 0.07 -3.68 -9.03
CA GLN A 4 0.72 -4.53 -8.05
C GLN A 4 2.22 -4.25 -7.91
N GLN A 5 2.96 -4.16 -9.02
CA GLN A 5 4.40 -3.92 -8.95
C GLN A 5 4.71 -2.52 -8.41
N GLU A 6 3.97 -1.49 -8.85
CA GLU A 6 4.16 -0.13 -8.35
C GLU A 6 3.91 -0.05 -6.83
N VAL A 7 2.87 -0.71 -6.34
CA VAL A 7 2.56 -0.77 -4.89
C VAL A 7 3.67 -1.49 -4.13
N ILE A 8 4.13 -2.64 -4.61
CA ILE A 8 5.21 -3.41 -3.99
C ILE A 8 6.51 -2.58 -3.94
N ASP A 9 6.87 -1.90 -5.03
CA ASP A 9 8.08 -1.09 -5.11
C ASP A 9 8.05 0.05 -4.07
N ILE A 10 6.91 0.73 -3.90
CA ILE A 10 6.73 1.78 -2.88
C ILE A 10 6.89 1.22 -1.47
N ILE A 11 6.33 0.04 -1.20
CA ILE A 11 6.40 -0.61 0.12
C ILE A 11 7.86 -0.98 0.45
N ILE A 12 8.60 -1.51 -0.52
CA ILE A 12 10.03 -1.83 -0.38
C ILE A 12 10.84 -0.58 -0.09
N GLU A 13 10.60 0.51 -0.84
CA GLU A 13 11.33 1.77 -0.66
C GLU A 13 11.02 2.44 0.68
N GLN A 14 9.74 2.44 1.10
CA GLN A 14 9.31 3.12 2.32
C GLN A 14 9.63 2.32 3.59
N LEU A 15 9.34 1.02 3.60
CA LEU A 15 9.57 0.16 4.77
C LEU A 15 10.98 -0.44 4.82
N GLY A 16 11.75 -0.34 3.73
CA GLY A 16 13.10 -0.91 3.64
C GLY A 16 13.12 -2.45 3.71
N VAL A 17 12.04 -3.10 3.25
CA VAL A 17 11.89 -4.57 3.23
C VAL A 17 12.26 -5.15 1.86
N GLU A 18 12.60 -6.44 1.79
CA GLU A 18 12.91 -7.07 0.50
C GLU A 18 11.63 -7.43 -0.29
N ALA A 19 11.69 -7.36 -1.63
CA ALA A 19 10.57 -7.75 -2.49
C ALA A 19 10.11 -9.21 -2.27
N ALA A 20 11.02 -10.07 -1.82
CA ALA A 20 10.71 -11.46 -1.50
C ALA A 20 9.85 -11.61 -0.24
N ASP A 21 9.90 -10.63 0.66
CA ASP A 21 9.13 -10.61 1.92
C ASP A 21 7.76 -9.95 1.75
N VAL A 22 7.54 -9.23 0.64
CA VAL A 22 6.29 -8.56 0.31
C VAL A 22 5.43 -9.46 -0.59
N SER A 23 4.29 -9.92 -0.08
CA SER A 23 3.26 -10.61 -0.87
C SER A 23 1.87 -10.07 -0.55
N LEU A 24 0.90 -10.34 -1.44
CA LEU A 24 -0.46 -9.79 -1.33
C LEU A 24 -1.16 -10.17 -0.01
N GLU A 25 -0.81 -11.31 0.58
CA GLU A 25 -1.37 -11.80 1.84
C GLU A 25 -0.71 -11.21 3.10
N LYS A 26 0.41 -10.48 2.93
CA LYS A 26 1.19 -9.94 4.03
C LYS A 26 0.49 -8.76 4.67
N SER A 27 0.37 -8.80 5.99
CA SER A 27 -0.12 -7.70 6.81
C SER A 27 0.98 -6.67 7.01
N PHE A 28 0.67 -5.39 6.82
CA PHE A 28 1.64 -4.32 7.06
C PHE A 28 2.14 -4.33 8.51
N VAL A 29 1.24 -4.50 9.47
CA VAL A 29 1.58 -4.47 10.90
C VAL A 29 2.15 -5.80 11.38
N GLU A 30 1.50 -6.93 11.05
CA GLU A 30 1.86 -8.22 11.64
C GLU A 30 3.04 -8.90 10.93
N ASP A 31 3.17 -8.75 9.62
CA ASP A 31 4.24 -9.38 8.84
C ASP A 31 5.38 -8.43 8.52
N LEU A 32 5.05 -7.22 8.04
CA LEU A 32 6.05 -6.24 7.63
C LEU A 32 6.52 -5.36 8.79
N ASN A 33 5.95 -5.53 9.99
CA ASN A 33 6.26 -4.75 11.20
C ASN A 33 6.20 -3.23 11.00
N ALA A 34 5.35 -2.76 10.08
CA ALA A 34 5.09 -1.35 9.86
C ALA A 34 4.38 -0.77 11.09
N ASP A 35 4.88 0.35 11.58
CA ASP A 35 4.23 1.07 12.67
C ASP A 35 3.11 2.00 12.13
N SER A 36 2.42 2.69 13.05
CA SER A 36 1.34 3.62 12.66
C SER A 36 1.84 4.81 11.85
N LEU A 37 3.09 5.23 12.04
CA LEU A 37 3.69 6.34 11.30
C LEU A 37 4.07 5.87 9.88
N ASP A 38 4.68 4.70 9.76
CA ASP A 38 5.01 4.07 8.48
C ASP A 38 3.76 3.92 7.62
N LEU A 39 2.65 3.46 8.20
CA LEU A 39 1.35 3.36 7.52
C LEU A 39 0.82 4.72 7.06
N THR A 40 0.96 5.75 7.89
CA THR A 40 0.53 7.12 7.54
C THR A 40 1.34 7.65 6.36
N GLU A 41 2.66 7.47 6.38
CA GLU A 41 3.56 7.91 5.31
C GLU A 41 3.35 7.10 4.01
N LEU A 42 3.11 5.79 4.12
CA LEU A 42 2.76 4.92 2.98
C LEU A 42 1.51 5.42 2.28
N ILE A 43 0.46 5.72 3.05
CA ILE A 43 -0.81 6.23 2.52
C ILE A 43 -0.60 7.56 1.81
N MET A 44 0.08 8.52 2.44
CA MET A 44 0.41 9.79 1.80
C MET A 44 1.20 9.60 0.50
N THR A 45 2.16 8.67 0.49
CA THR A 45 2.94 8.33 -0.71
C THR A 45 2.06 7.76 -1.82
N PHE A 46 1.12 6.88 -1.49
CA PHE A 46 0.16 6.35 -2.45
C PHE A 46 -0.76 7.44 -3.00
N GLU A 47 -1.27 8.33 -2.15
CA GLU A 47 -2.11 9.44 -2.56
C GLU A 47 -1.41 10.36 -3.55
N GLU A 48 -0.16 10.75 -3.24
CA GLU A 48 0.67 11.57 -4.13
C GLU A 48 1.02 10.84 -5.43
N ARG A 49 1.37 9.56 -5.34
CA ARG A 49 1.82 8.77 -6.50
C ARG A 49 0.70 8.49 -7.48
N PHE A 50 -0.50 8.18 -6.98
CA PHE A 50 -1.64 7.81 -7.80
C PHE A 50 -2.62 8.96 -8.04
N GLY A 51 -2.46 10.08 -7.33
CA GLY A 51 -3.26 11.29 -7.52
C GLY A 51 -4.71 11.14 -7.02
N PHE A 52 -4.93 10.37 -5.96
CA PHE A 52 -6.23 10.24 -5.32
C PHE A 52 -6.11 10.36 -3.80
N GLU A 53 -7.20 10.73 -3.13
CA GLU A 53 -7.26 10.74 -1.66
C GLU A 53 -7.84 9.41 -1.15
N ILE A 54 -7.19 8.87 -0.12
CA ILE A 54 -7.62 7.72 0.67
C ILE A 54 -8.26 8.28 1.93
N SER A 55 -9.55 7.97 2.13
CA SER A 55 -10.23 8.37 3.36
C SER A 55 -9.70 7.58 4.56
N GLU A 56 -9.77 8.15 5.76
CA GLU A 56 -9.37 7.45 6.99
C GLU A 56 -10.11 6.11 7.16
N GLU A 57 -11.39 6.04 6.78
CA GLU A 57 -12.17 4.81 6.82
C GLU A 57 -11.67 3.74 5.82
N ASP A 58 -11.22 4.17 4.64
CA ASP A 58 -10.61 3.26 3.67
C ASP A 58 -9.24 2.81 4.17
N ALA A 59 -8.42 3.74 4.66
CA ALA A 59 -7.10 3.48 5.25
C ALA A 59 -7.16 2.41 6.34
N GLU A 60 -8.14 2.47 7.25
CA GLU A 60 -8.34 1.46 8.30
C GLU A 60 -8.64 0.05 7.76
N LYS A 61 -9.16 -0.05 6.53
CA LYS A 61 -9.43 -1.32 5.84
C LYS A 61 -8.21 -1.84 5.09
N LEU A 62 -7.22 -1.00 4.79
CA LEU A 62 -5.99 -1.36 4.07
C LEU A 62 -4.99 -2.03 5.03
N LYS A 63 -5.24 -3.29 5.39
CA LYS A 63 -4.41 -4.03 6.35
C LYS A 63 -3.32 -4.86 5.70
N THR A 64 -3.57 -5.33 4.48
CA THR A 64 -2.64 -6.16 3.72
C THR A 64 -2.21 -5.48 2.43
N VAL A 65 -1.08 -5.93 1.88
CA VAL A 65 -0.58 -5.45 0.58
C VAL A 65 -1.64 -5.65 -0.51
N GLY A 66 -2.36 -6.78 -0.49
CA GLY A 66 -3.44 -7.08 -1.41
C GLY A 66 -4.59 -6.09 -1.33
N ASP A 67 -4.96 -5.65 -0.13
CA ASP A 67 -6.03 -4.66 0.06
C ASP A 67 -5.67 -3.35 -0.65
N VAL A 68 -4.42 -2.89 -0.53
CA VAL A 68 -3.93 -1.67 -1.18
C VAL A 68 -3.91 -1.83 -2.70
N VAL A 69 -3.36 -2.94 -3.19
CA VAL A 69 -3.33 -3.22 -4.65
C VAL A 69 -4.74 -3.20 -5.22
N ASP A 70 -5.67 -3.93 -4.60
CA ASP A 70 -7.07 -3.99 -5.02
C ASP A 70 -7.73 -2.61 -4.96
N TYR A 71 -7.44 -1.82 -3.93
CA TYR A 71 -7.98 -0.47 -3.77
C TYR A 71 -7.51 0.46 -4.91
N VAL A 72 -6.20 0.48 -5.16
CA VAL A 72 -5.58 1.30 -6.21
C VAL A 72 -6.09 0.87 -7.58
N GLU A 73 -6.17 -0.44 -7.85
CA GLU A 73 -6.70 -0.95 -9.11
C GLU A 73 -8.16 -0.55 -9.32
N LYS A 74 -9.03 -0.71 -8.31
CA LYS A 74 -10.43 -0.28 -8.38
C LYS A 74 -10.58 1.21 -8.61
N ARG A 75 -9.72 2.04 -8.00
CA ARG A 75 -9.73 3.50 -8.19
C ARG A 75 -9.29 3.89 -9.59
N LYS A 76 -8.20 3.30 -10.12
CA LYS A 76 -7.71 3.60 -11.48
C LYS A 76 -8.63 3.11 -12.60
N VAL A 77 -9.34 2.00 -12.40
CA VAL A 77 -10.31 1.49 -13.39
C VAL A 77 -11.54 2.40 -13.50
N ASN A 78 -11.86 3.16 -12.46
CA ASN A 78 -13.01 4.07 -12.42
C ASN A 78 -12.64 5.54 -12.68
N ALA A 79 -11.40 5.85 -13.07
CA ALA A 79 -10.90 7.19 -13.35
C ALA A 79 -10.79 7.47 -14.86
#